data_AF-A0A978SIU5-F1
#
_entry.id   AF-A0A978SIU5-F1
#
_cell.length_a   1.000
_cell.length_b   1.000
_cell.length_c   1.000
_cell.angle_alpha   90.00
_cell.angle_beta   90.00
_cell.angle_gamma   90.00
#
_symmetry.space_group_name_H-M   'P 1'
#
loop_
_entity.id
_entity.type
_entity.pdbx_description
1 polymer ?
#
loop_
_entity_poly.entity_id
_entity_poly.type
_entity_poly.pdbx_seq_one_letter_code
_entity_poly.pdbx_strand_id
1 'polypeptide(L)'
;MLPLFPLAPRYRLDDELPWLEGIDPSRHYWLNVNGDTSLSTAIPGLATSEFADFRVAILAFRALQPGQAMQIQRVASECTIHCISNNCYAIATTINAADVWHLFDKETLESLLMTSHPDWQCAPKDVELGRRLLVANWERAIAA
;
A
#
# COMPACT_ATOMS: atom_id res chain seq x y z
N MET A 1 14.91 17.13 12.76
CA MET A 1 14.69 15.89 13.53
C MET A 1 15.02 14.73 12.60
N LEU A 2 16.00 13.88 12.94
CA LEU A 2 16.25 12.55 12.35
C LEU A 2 16.78 11.69 13.52
N PRO A 3 16.35 10.43 13.71
CA PRO A 3 16.05 9.47 12.64
C PRO A 3 14.70 8.71 12.79
N LEU A 4 14.08 8.37 11.66
CA LEU A 4 13.18 7.22 11.51
C LEU A 4 13.86 6.29 10.53
N PHE A 5 14.17 5.06 10.96
CA PHE A 5 14.77 4.06 10.08
C PHE A 5 14.40 2.64 10.50
N PRO A 6 13.26 2.14 10.00
CA PRO A 6 13.25 0.76 9.55
C PRO A 6 12.85 0.73 8.08
N LEU A 7 13.84 0.35 7.28
CA LEU A 7 13.75 0.17 5.84
C LEU A 7 13.22 -1.26 5.59
N ALA A 8 12.03 -1.38 5.03
CA ALA A 8 11.62 -2.61 4.35
C ALA A 8 12.38 -2.71 3.01
N PRO A 9 12.33 -3.83 2.27
CA PRO A 9 12.95 -3.88 0.95
C PRO A 9 12.31 -2.82 0.08
N ARG A 10 13.08 -2.36 -0.88
CA ARG A 10 12.48 -1.64 -2.00
C ARG A 10 11.75 -2.67 -2.86
N TYR A 11 10.43 -2.67 -2.79
CA TYR A 11 9.59 -3.50 -3.62
C TYR A 11 9.72 -3.04 -5.08
N ARG A 12 10.05 -3.99 -5.95
CA ARG A 12 10.18 -3.81 -7.40
C ARG A 12 9.38 -4.89 -8.12
N LEU A 13 8.86 -4.59 -9.30
CA LEU A 13 8.15 -5.60 -10.11
C LEU A 13 9.08 -6.71 -10.61
N ASP A 14 10.34 -6.38 -10.90
CA ASP A 14 11.36 -7.33 -11.38
C ASP A 14 12.05 -8.10 -10.23
N ASP A 15 11.54 -8.04 -9.00
CA ASP A 15 12.12 -8.76 -7.88
C ASP A 15 11.85 -10.28 -8.01
N GLU A 16 12.88 -11.10 -7.80
CA GLU A 16 12.74 -12.55 -7.75
C GLU A 16 12.01 -13.02 -6.47
N LEU A 17 11.88 -12.13 -5.48
CA LEU A 17 11.20 -12.39 -4.21
C LEU A 17 9.69 -12.11 -4.29
N PRO A 18 8.83 -13.05 -3.83
CA PRO A 18 7.38 -12.86 -3.80
C PRO A 18 6.98 -11.94 -2.64
N TRP A 19 7.14 -10.63 -2.83
CA TRP A 19 6.78 -9.63 -1.84
C TRP A 19 5.29 -9.27 -1.87
N LEU A 20 4.62 -9.37 -3.03
CA LEU A 20 3.19 -9.10 -3.16
C LEU A 20 2.42 -10.41 -3.02
N GLU A 21 1.67 -10.55 -1.93
CA GLU A 21 0.77 -11.69 -1.73
C GLU A 21 -0.49 -11.55 -2.61
N GLY A 22 -1.07 -10.35 -2.63
CA GLY A 22 -2.25 -10.04 -3.44
C GLY A 22 -2.86 -8.68 -3.10
N ILE A 23 -3.99 -8.39 -3.74
CA ILE A 23 -4.73 -7.13 -3.53
C ILE A 23 -6.16 -7.48 -3.21
N ASP A 24 -6.63 -7.10 -2.03
CA ASP A 24 -7.96 -7.50 -1.57
C ASP A 24 -9.10 -6.66 -2.21
N PRO A 25 -10.37 -7.05 -2.04
CA PRO A 25 -11.50 -6.33 -2.64
C PRO A 25 -11.61 -4.86 -2.21
N SER A 26 -11.10 -4.52 -1.02
CA SER A 26 -11.07 -3.16 -0.51
C SER A 26 -9.84 -2.37 -0.98
N ARG A 27 -8.96 -2.96 -1.81
CA ARG A 27 -7.72 -2.34 -2.27
C ARG A 27 -6.71 -2.11 -1.15
N HIS A 28 -6.56 -3.04 -0.21
CA HIS A 28 -5.30 -3.12 0.52
C HIS A 28 -4.31 -3.97 -0.27
N TYR A 29 -3.05 -3.54 -0.25
CA TYR A 29 -1.94 -4.28 -0.83
C TYR A 29 -1.33 -5.15 0.26
N TRP A 30 -1.35 -6.46 0.07
CA TRP A 30 -0.84 -7.43 1.03
C TRP A 30 0.61 -7.76 0.71
N LEU A 31 1.50 -7.40 1.63
CA LEU A 31 2.94 -7.41 1.44
C LEU A 31 3.60 -8.38 2.41
N ASN A 32 4.42 -9.29 1.89
CA ASN A 32 5.40 -10.03 2.68
C ASN A 32 6.58 -9.12 2.99
N VAL A 33 6.77 -8.80 4.26
CA VAL A 33 7.85 -7.92 4.72
C VAL A 33 9.18 -8.64 4.48
N ASN A 34 10.11 -8.01 3.75
CA ASN A 34 11.39 -8.65 3.39
C ASN A 34 11.26 -9.97 2.59
N GLY A 35 10.11 -10.20 1.94
CA GLY A 35 9.83 -11.47 1.26
C GLY A 35 9.55 -12.63 2.22
N ASP A 36 9.47 -12.38 3.54
CA ASP A 36 9.14 -13.38 4.54
C ASP A 36 7.63 -13.62 4.55
N THR A 37 7.21 -14.81 4.12
CA THR A 37 5.80 -15.22 4.04
C THR A 37 5.16 -15.44 5.41
N SER A 38 5.94 -15.52 6.48
CA SER A 38 5.42 -15.54 7.86
C SER A 38 5.07 -14.15 8.38
N LEU A 39 5.52 -13.09 7.70
CA LEU A 39 5.34 -11.70 8.08
C LEU A 39 4.60 -10.93 6.96
N SER A 40 3.28 -11.09 6.90
CA SER A 40 2.41 -10.37 5.97
C SER A 40 1.78 -9.14 6.62
N THR A 41 1.73 -8.02 5.89
CA THR A 41 1.10 -6.77 6.32
C THR A 41 0.23 -6.20 5.20
N ALA A 42 -0.91 -5.62 5.57
CA ALA A 42 -1.81 -4.96 4.64
C ALA A 42 -1.59 -3.44 4.70
N ILE A 43 -1.20 -2.84 3.58
CA ILE A 43 -1.13 -1.37 3.46
C ILE A 43 -2.34 -0.83 2.68
N PRO A 44 -2.92 0.30 3.11
CA PRO A 44 -4.02 0.93 2.39
C PRO A 44 -3.59 1.42 1.01
N GLY A 45 -4.28 0.95 -0.02
CA GLY A 45 -4.15 1.44 -1.40
C GLY A 45 -5.11 2.58 -1.72
N LEU A 46 -5.10 3.02 -2.98
CA LEU A 46 -6.09 3.99 -3.48
C LEU A 46 -7.45 3.29 -3.66
N ALA A 47 -8.52 3.92 -3.18
CA ALA A 47 -9.88 3.41 -3.32
C ALA A 47 -10.75 4.53 -3.90
N THR A 48 -11.19 4.36 -5.15
CA THR A 48 -12.03 5.32 -5.87
C THR A 48 -13.17 4.59 -6.56
N SER A 49 -14.39 5.10 -6.45
CA SER A 49 -15.55 4.57 -7.15
C SER A 49 -15.76 5.20 -8.53
N GLU A 50 -15.14 6.36 -8.78
CA GLU A 50 -15.29 7.11 -10.03
C GLU A 50 -13.98 7.19 -10.82
N PHE A 51 -14.09 7.01 -12.14
CA PHE A 51 -12.93 7.12 -13.04
C PHE A 51 -12.28 8.52 -13.01
N ALA A 52 -13.08 9.57 -12.79
CA ALA A 52 -12.56 10.94 -12.70
C ALA A 52 -11.62 11.09 -11.51
N ASP A 53 -12.01 10.60 -10.33
CA ASP A 53 -11.20 10.65 -9.11
C ASP A 53 -9.92 9.81 -9.26
N PHE A 54 -10.07 8.61 -9.83
CA PHE A 54 -8.92 7.77 -10.18
C PHE A 54 -7.93 8.54 -11.05
N ARG A 55 -8.39 9.14 -12.15
CA ARG A 55 -7.53 9.90 -13.07
C ARG A 55 -6.83 11.06 -12.36
N VAL A 56 -7.54 11.81 -11.53
CA VAL A 56 -6.98 12.92 -10.75
C VAL A 56 -5.88 12.42 -9.80
N ALA A 57 -6.13 11.34 -9.07
CA ALA A 57 -5.16 10.75 -8.15
C ALA A 57 -3.89 10.28 -8.86
N ILE A 58 -4.02 9.64 -10.02
CA ILE A 58 -2.87 9.16 -10.81
C ILE A 58 -2.06 10.32 -11.39
N LEU A 59 -2.72 11.38 -11.88
CA LEU A 59 -2.01 12.57 -12.34
C LEU A 59 -1.30 13.28 -11.19
N ALA A 60 -1.92 13.36 -10.01
CA ALA A 60 -1.29 13.91 -8.81
C ALA A 60 -0.04 13.11 -8.42
N PHE A 61 -0.14 11.77 -8.39
CA PHE A 61 1.01 10.89 -8.13
C PHE A 61 2.15 11.13 -9.12
N ARG A 62 1.86 11.16 -10.43
CA ARG A 62 2.86 11.37 -11.48
C ARG A 62 3.53 12.75 -11.42
N ALA A 63 2.85 13.75 -10.85
CA ALA A 63 3.36 15.10 -10.70
C ALA A 63 4.23 15.31 -9.45
N LEU A 64 4.20 14.38 -8.48
CA LEU A 64 4.97 14.50 -7.23
C LEU A 64 6.46 14.69 -7.49
N GLN A 65 7.00 15.77 -6.91
CA GLN A 65 8.43 16.05 -6.87
C GLN A 65 9.06 15.55 -5.58
N PRO A 66 10.39 15.29 -5.56
CA PRO A 66 11.12 14.95 -4.33
C PRO A 66 10.81 15.90 -3.17
N GLY A 67 10.53 15.35 -2.00
CA GLY A 67 10.13 16.08 -0.79
C GLY A 67 8.62 16.36 -0.68
N GLN A 68 7.83 16.12 -1.74
CA GLN A 68 6.38 16.27 -1.70
C GLN A 68 5.68 14.98 -1.25
N ALA A 69 4.42 15.12 -0.85
CA ALA A 69 3.57 14.01 -0.48
C ALA A 69 2.15 14.19 -1.04
N MET A 70 1.44 13.09 -1.21
CA MET A 70 0.00 13.09 -1.49
C MET A 70 -0.72 12.21 -0.48
N GLN A 71 -1.92 12.62 -0.09
CA GLN A 71 -2.80 11.80 0.73
C GLN A 71 -3.72 10.95 -0.13
N ILE A 72 -3.91 9.72 0.30
CA ILE A 72 -4.94 8.81 -0.15
C ILE A 72 -5.99 8.76 0.95
N GLN A 73 -7.18 9.27 0.63
CA GLN A 73 -8.33 9.23 1.52
C GLN A 73 -9.11 7.94 1.31
N ARG A 74 -9.47 7.27 2.41
CA ARG A 74 -10.34 6.08 2.41
C ARG A 74 -11.46 6.28 3.42
N VAL A 75 -12.53 5.50 3.31
CA VAL A 75 -13.71 5.63 4.17
C VAL A 75 -13.40 5.52 5.66
N ALA A 76 -12.43 4.67 6.03
CA ALA A 76 -12.10 4.36 7.42
C ALA A 76 -10.62 4.58 7.76
N SER A 77 -9.82 5.12 6.83
CA SER A 77 -8.39 5.33 7.03
C SER A 77 -7.84 6.39 6.08
N GLU A 78 -6.63 6.84 6.36
CA GLU A 78 -5.85 7.64 5.43
C GLU A 78 -4.45 7.03 5.27
N CYS A 79 -3.83 7.35 4.15
CA CYS A 79 -2.47 6.93 3.84
C CYS A 79 -1.76 8.06 3.14
N THR A 80 -0.47 8.23 3.41
CA THR A 80 0.35 9.25 2.73
C THR A 80 1.41 8.56 1.88
N ILE A 81 1.43 8.90 0.59
CA ILE A 81 2.56 8.58 -0.28
C ILE A 81 3.54 9.75 -0.22
N HIS A 82 4.79 9.47 0.13
CA HIS A 82 5.89 10.41 0.11
C HIS A 82 6.78 10.17 -1.11
N CYS A 83 7.11 11.23 -1.86
CA CYS A 83 8.16 11.19 -2.87
C CYS A 83 9.49 11.51 -2.20
N ILE A 84 10.28 10.48 -1.88
CA ILE A 84 11.57 10.65 -1.18
C ILE A 84 12.62 11.23 -2.12
N SER A 85 12.70 10.68 -3.31
CA SER A 85 13.61 11.10 -4.36
C SER A 85 13.11 10.61 -5.72
N ASN A 86 13.85 10.94 -6.78
CA ASN A 86 13.54 10.44 -8.11
C ASN A 86 13.48 8.90 -8.09
N ASN A 87 12.33 8.35 -8.50
CA ASN A 87 12.08 6.91 -8.53
C ASN A 87 12.18 6.22 -7.14
N CYS A 88 11.85 6.93 -6.06
CA CYS A 88 11.77 6.37 -4.71
C CYS A 88 10.58 6.97 -3.97
N TYR A 89 9.58 6.14 -3.70
CA TYR A 89 8.36 6.52 -3.00
C TYR A 89 8.20 5.70 -1.73
N ALA A 90 7.54 6.27 -0.74
CA ALA A 90 7.29 5.61 0.51
C ALA A 90 5.83 5.69 0.95
N ILE A 91 5.35 4.61 1.54
CA ILE A 91 4.11 4.57 2.31
C ILE A 91 4.47 4.26 3.76
N ALA A 92 4.11 5.18 4.67
CA ALA A 92 4.31 5.01 6.10
C ALA A 92 3.18 4.18 6.72
N THR A 93 3.53 3.28 7.64
CA THR A 93 2.59 2.47 8.42
C THR A 93 3.21 2.12 9.78
N THR A 94 2.46 1.41 10.62
CA THR A 94 2.95 0.90 11.91
C THR A 94 2.79 -0.62 11.96
N ILE A 95 3.87 -1.34 12.24
CA ILE A 95 3.89 -2.80 12.40
C ILE A 95 4.43 -3.11 13.80
N ASN A 96 3.67 -3.84 14.62
CA ASN A 96 4.05 -4.18 16.00
C ASN A 96 4.49 -2.95 16.83
N ALA A 97 3.75 -1.84 16.72
CA ALA A 97 4.05 -0.54 17.34
C ALA A 97 5.37 0.12 16.89
N ALA A 98 6.01 -0.36 15.83
CA ALA A 98 7.15 0.28 15.18
C ALA A 98 6.71 0.97 13.89
N ASP A 99 7.14 2.22 13.70
CA ASP A 99 6.88 2.98 12.48
C ASP A 99 7.74 2.45 11.33
N VAL A 100 7.12 2.05 10.23
CA VAL A 100 7.77 1.41 9.07
C VAL A 100 7.47 2.18 7.79
N TRP A 101 8.46 2.24 6.91
CA TRP A 101 8.34 2.84 5.59
C TRP A 101 8.51 1.76 4.53
N HIS A 102 7.43 1.49 3.79
CA HIS A 102 7.46 0.60 2.63
C HIS A 102 7.93 1.39 1.42
N LEU A 103 9.06 0.97 0.83
CA LEU A 103 9.68 1.68 -0.29
C LEU A 103 9.33 1.03 -1.62
N PHE A 104 8.98 1.86 -2.58
CA PHE A 104 8.62 1.45 -3.93
C PHE A 104 9.40 2.27 -4.94
N ASP A 105 9.72 1.66 -6.08
CA ASP A 105 10.00 2.46 -7.26
C ASP A 105 8.71 3.02 -7.87
N LYS A 106 8.85 3.92 -8.84
CA LYS A 106 7.71 4.58 -9.48
C LYS A 106 6.79 3.57 -10.14
N GLU A 107 7.34 2.66 -10.91
CA GLU A 107 6.61 1.70 -11.72
C GLU A 107 5.79 0.75 -10.86
N THR A 108 6.38 0.26 -9.78
CA THR A 108 5.74 -0.63 -8.81
C THR A 108 4.57 0.06 -8.12
N LEU A 109 4.79 1.26 -7.58
CA LEU A 109 3.72 1.98 -6.89
C LEU A 109 2.63 2.43 -7.85
N GLU A 110 2.99 2.87 -9.05
CA GLU A 110 2.01 3.21 -10.09
C GLU A 110 1.15 2.01 -10.47
N SER A 111 1.76 0.83 -10.64
CA SER A 111 1.04 -0.40 -10.96
C SER A 111 0.08 -0.82 -9.86
N LEU A 112 0.47 -0.64 -8.59
CA LEU A 112 -0.43 -0.85 -7.47
C LEU A 112 -1.61 0.15 -7.51
N LEU A 113 -1.34 1.43 -7.74
CA LEU A 113 -2.39 2.45 -7.85
C LEU A 113 -3.33 2.22 -9.05
N MET A 114 -2.85 1.61 -10.14
CA MET A 114 -3.70 1.21 -11.28
C MET A 114 -4.79 0.21 -10.91
N THR A 115 -4.62 -0.56 -9.82
CA THR A 115 -5.66 -1.49 -9.37
C THR A 115 -6.90 -0.80 -8.81
N SER A 116 -6.83 0.51 -8.57
CA SER A 116 -7.97 1.35 -8.20
C SER A 116 -8.87 1.72 -9.38
N HIS A 117 -8.51 1.34 -10.61
CA HIS A 117 -9.37 1.54 -11.77
C HIS A 117 -10.74 0.87 -11.55
N PRO A 118 -11.88 1.50 -11.92
CA PRO A 118 -13.22 0.94 -11.69
C PRO A 118 -13.43 -0.45 -12.30
N ASP A 119 -12.84 -0.69 -13.48
CA ASP A 119 -12.94 -2.00 -14.16
C ASP A 119 -12.01 -3.08 -13.59
N TRP A 120 -11.11 -2.74 -12.66
CA TRP A 120 -10.25 -3.74 -12.05
C TRP A 120 -11.07 -4.66 -11.14
N GLN A 121 -10.85 -5.96 -11.28
CA GLN A 121 -11.51 -7.00 -10.51
C GLN A 121 -10.49 -7.73 -9.63
N CYS A 122 -10.85 -7.90 -8.36
CA CYS A 122 -10.08 -8.71 -7.43
C CYS A 122 -10.02 -10.15 -7.93
N ALA A 123 -8.82 -10.75 -7.93
CA ALA A 123 -8.69 -12.16 -8.24
C ALA A 123 -9.48 -12.99 -7.21
N PRO A 124 -10.14 -14.10 -7.62
CA PRO A 124 -10.92 -14.91 -6.67
C PRO A 124 -10.11 -15.42 -5.47
N LYS A 125 -8.82 -15.71 -5.67
CA LYS A 125 -7.90 -16.13 -4.62
C LYS A 125 -7.62 -15.04 -3.56
N ASP A 126 -7.74 -13.77 -3.92
CA ASP A 126 -7.38 -12.64 -3.07
C ASP A 126 -8.57 -12.13 -2.22
N VAL A 127 -9.78 -12.65 -2.47
CA VAL A 127 -10.98 -12.33 -1.67
C VAL A 127 -10.77 -12.72 -0.20
N GLU A 128 -10.10 -13.84 0.05
CA GLU A 128 -9.83 -14.32 1.41
C GLU A 128 -8.87 -13.39 2.18
N LEU A 129 -8.02 -12.62 1.49
CA LEU A 129 -7.14 -11.64 2.14
C LEU A 129 -7.97 -10.59 2.89
N GLY A 130 -9.03 -10.06 2.26
CA GLY A 130 -9.94 -9.11 2.91
C GLY A 130 -10.60 -9.70 4.17
N ARG A 131 -10.92 -10.99 4.16
CA ARG A 131 -11.47 -11.68 5.34
C ARG A 131 -10.46 -11.75 6.49
N ARG A 132 -9.18 -12.02 6.21
CA ARG A 132 -8.12 -12.05 7.23
C ARG A 132 -8.02 -10.71 7.99
N LEU A 133 -8.11 -9.58 7.28
CA LEU A 133 -8.08 -8.25 7.91
C LEU A 133 -9.28 -8.01 8.81
N LEU A 134 -10.48 -8.42 8.38
CA LEU A 134 -11.70 -8.30 9.18
C LEU A 134 -11.62 -9.12 10.48
N VAL A 135 -11.12 -10.35 10.39
CA VAL A 135 -10.93 -11.23 11.56
C VAL A 135 -9.91 -10.62 12.53
N ALA A 136 -8.74 -10.19 12.03
CA ALA A 136 -7.70 -9.58 12.85
C ALA A 136 -8.18 -8.30 13.56
N ASN A 137 -8.98 -7.47 12.87
CA ASN A 137 -9.56 -6.27 13.46
C ASN A 137 -10.62 -6.61 14.51
N TRP A 138 -11.43 -7.64 14.30
CA TRP A 138 -12.41 -8.10 15.28
C TRP A 138 -11.70 -8.61 16.54
N GLU A 139 -10.69 -9.48 16.42
CA GLU A 139 -9.94 -9.99 17.57
C GLU A 139 -9.33 -8.86 18.40
N ARG A 140 -8.74 -7.85 17.75
CA ARG A 140 -8.24 -6.64 18.45
C ARG A 140 -9.34 -5.87 19.16
N ALA A 141 -10.52 -5.73 18.54
CA ALA A 141 -11.64 -5.02 19.13
C ALA A 141 -12.22 -5.73 20.36
N ILE A 142 -12.15 -7.07 20.42
CA ILE A 142 -12.54 -7.84 21.62
C ILE A 142 -11.50 -7.74 22.73
N ALA A 143 -10.21 -7.61 22.38
CA ALA A 143 -9.10 -7.57 23.32
C ALA A 143 -8.84 -6.19 23.95
N ALA A 144 -9.50 -5.13 23.45
CA ALA A 144 -9.39 -3.75 23.93
C ALA A 144 -10.49 -3.40 24.94
#